data_AF-A0A2D6Y7X8-F1
#
_entry.id   AF-A0A2D6Y7X8-F1
#
_cell.length_a   1.000
_cell.length_b   1.000
_cell.length_c   1.000
_cell.angle_alpha   90.00
_cell.angle_beta   90.00
_cell.angle_gamma   90.00
#
_symmetry.space_group_name_H-M   'P 1'
#
loop_
_entity.id
_entity.type
_entity.pdbx_description
1 polymer ?
#
loop_
_entity_poly.entity_id
_entity_poly.type
_entity_poly.pdbx_seq_one_letter_code
_entity_poly.pdbx_strand_id
1 'polypeptide(L)'
;LTSIAKNLHVDLIRKEKTRLHQSTDVDEVGLDVIDKTLGPEDQLIRSQNLDKLLQQVRSLKPIYRDVIQLRFFQELSHKEMATQLGLSLSNVKVRLLRAKKLLAEIINDK
;
A
#
# COMPACT_ATOMS: atom_id res chain seq x y z
N LEU A 1 -20.12 20.97 -6.41
CA LEU A 1 -19.06 20.87 -5.38
C LEU A 1 -19.52 19.95 -4.24
N THR A 2 -19.80 18.67 -4.50
CA THR A 2 -20.43 17.76 -3.51
C THR A 2 -19.99 16.30 -3.68
N SER A 3 -18.69 16.04 -3.85
CA SER A 3 -18.18 14.65 -3.88
C SER A 3 -16.83 14.41 -3.19
N ILE A 4 -16.11 15.47 -2.79
CA ILE A 4 -14.79 15.29 -2.14
C ILE A 4 -14.94 14.95 -0.64
N ALA A 5 -16.02 15.41 0.02
CA ALA A 5 -16.26 15.16 1.45
C ALA A 5 -16.76 13.75 1.79
N LYS A 6 -17.37 13.01 0.83
CA LYS A 6 -17.91 11.66 1.11
C LYS A 6 -16.84 10.58 1.18
N ASN A 7 -15.72 10.72 0.44
CA ASN A 7 -14.69 9.68 0.40
C ASN A 7 -13.79 9.68 1.64
N LEU A 8 -13.65 10.83 2.32
CA LEU A 8 -12.89 10.94 3.57
C LEU A 8 -13.54 10.15 4.72
N HIS A 9 -14.88 10.06 4.76
CA HIS A 9 -15.61 9.36 5.81
C HIS A 9 -15.53 7.82 5.67
N VAL A 10 -15.45 7.31 4.44
CA VAL A 10 -15.37 5.87 4.17
C VAL A 10 -13.98 5.29 4.49
N ASP A 11 -12.90 6.04 4.22
CA ASP A 11 -11.55 5.62 4.61
C ASP A 11 -11.33 5.64 6.13
N LEU A 12 -11.97 6.59 6.85
CA LEU A 12 -11.90 6.62 8.32
C LEU A 12 -12.61 5.41 8.95
N ILE A 13 -13.79 5.01 8.46
CA ILE A 13 -14.53 3.81 8.93
C ILE A 13 -13.75 2.51 8.64
N ARG A 14 -13.00 2.43 7.54
CA ARG A 14 -12.15 1.27 7.22
C ARG A 14 -10.97 1.14 8.20
N LYS A 15 -10.44 2.27 8.66
CA LYS A 15 -9.35 2.35 9.66
C LYS A 15 -9.79 1.89 11.06
N GLU A 16 -11.05 2.10 11.44
CA GLU A 16 -11.61 1.65 12.72
C GLU A 16 -11.94 0.14 12.73
N LYS A 17 -12.49 -0.41 11.63
CA LYS A 17 -12.86 -1.84 11.56
C LYS A 17 -11.65 -2.78 11.52
N THR A 18 -10.51 -2.35 10.97
CA THR A 18 -9.26 -3.13 11.04
C THR A 18 -8.65 -3.12 12.44
N ARG A 19 -8.86 -2.07 13.26
CA ARG A 19 -8.43 -2.06 14.67
C ARG A 19 -9.17 -3.11 15.52
N LEU A 20 -10.40 -3.46 15.16
CA LEU A 20 -11.23 -4.42 15.90
C LEU A 20 -10.98 -5.91 15.53
N HIS A 21 -10.22 -6.20 14.47
CA HIS A 21 -10.03 -7.58 13.95
C HIS A 21 -8.60 -8.14 14.11
N GLN A 22 -7.76 -7.52 14.94
CA GLN A 22 -6.44 -8.08 15.28
C GLN A 22 -6.13 -8.03 16.78
N SER A 23 -7.17 -8.04 17.63
CA SER A 23 -7.05 -8.60 18.98
C SER A 23 -7.23 -10.12 18.90
N THR A 24 -6.22 -10.81 18.41
CA THR A 24 -6.08 -12.27 18.63
C THR A 24 -4.61 -12.61 18.55
N ASP A 25 -4.04 -12.71 19.75
CA ASP A 25 -2.79 -13.37 20.12
C ASP A 25 -1.49 -12.91 19.43
N VAL A 26 -0.73 -12.12 20.18
CA VAL A 26 0.72 -12.21 20.49
C VAL A 26 1.37 -10.82 20.48
N ASP A 27 1.83 -10.44 21.67
CA ASP A 27 2.72 -9.35 22.07
C ASP A 27 2.29 -7.89 21.85
N GLU A 28 1.88 -7.34 22.98
CA GLU A 28 1.52 -5.97 23.32
C GLU A 28 2.73 -5.03 23.17
N VAL A 29 2.83 -4.34 22.03
CA VAL A 29 3.67 -3.13 21.91
C VAL A 29 2.85 -2.01 21.27
N GLY A 30 2.28 -1.17 22.15
CA GLY A 30 2.03 0.26 21.96
C GLY A 30 1.41 0.72 20.64
N LEU A 31 0.09 0.62 20.52
CA LEU A 31 -0.64 1.37 19.50
C LEU A 31 -0.80 2.84 19.93
N ASP A 32 0.26 3.61 19.77
CA ASP A 32 0.24 5.05 19.99
C ASP A 32 -0.58 5.70 18.86
N VAL A 33 -1.76 6.19 19.22
CA VAL A 33 -2.65 6.96 18.35
C VAL A 33 -2.02 8.33 18.16
N ILE A 34 -1.07 8.43 17.23
CA ILE A 34 -0.46 9.70 16.88
C ILE A 34 -1.44 10.47 15.98
N ASP A 35 -2.29 11.25 16.63
CA ASP A 35 -3.02 12.35 16.02
C ASP A 35 -2.02 13.44 15.63
N LYS A 36 -1.46 13.33 14.42
CA LYS A 36 -0.58 14.34 13.81
C LYS A 36 -1.32 14.97 12.64
N THR A 37 -1.96 16.12 12.89
CA THR A 37 -2.21 17.11 11.84
C THR A 37 -0.83 17.54 11.31
N LEU A 38 -0.41 16.89 10.22
CA LEU A 38 0.90 17.08 9.58
C LEU A 38 1.07 18.54 9.18
N GLY A 39 2.17 19.17 9.62
CA GLY A 39 2.51 20.54 9.23
C GLY A 39 2.72 20.65 7.72
N PRO A 40 2.65 21.86 7.14
CA PRO A 40 2.86 22.08 5.70
C PRO A 40 4.23 21.57 5.21
N GLU A 41 5.26 21.60 6.05
CA GLU A 41 6.58 21.04 5.77
C GLU A 41 6.56 19.49 5.69
N ASP A 42 5.90 18.84 6.66
CA ASP A 42 5.73 17.38 6.64
C ASP A 42 4.94 16.91 5.42
N GLN A 43 3.94 17.70 4.99
CA GLN A 43 3.17 17.43 3.77
C GLN A 43 4.05 17.55 2.53
N LEU A 44 4.92 18.56 2.46
CA LEU A 44 5.87 18.73 1.38
C LEU A 44 6.87 17.56 1.32
N ILE A 45 7.46 17.18 2.45
CA ILE A 45 8.39 16.04 2.54
C ILE A 45 7.70 14.73 2.10
N ARG A 46 6.46 14.51 2.53
CA ARG A 46 5.66 13.35 2.11
C ARG A 46 5.40 13.34 0.61
N SER A 47 5.03 14.47 0.02
CA SER A 47 4.79 14.56 -1.43
C SER A 47 6.04 14.21 -2.24
N GLN A 48 7.20 14.73 -1.83
CA GLN A 48 8.48 14.41 -2.49
C GLN A 48 8.86 12.93 -2.33
N ASN A 49 8.64 12.35 -1.15
CA ASN A 49 8.90 10.94 -0.92
C ASN A 49 7.95 10.04 -1.72
N LEU A 50 6.69 10.44 -1.86
CA LEU A 50 5.71 9.75 -2.70
C LEU A 50 6.12 9.78 -4.17
N ASP A 51 6.54 10.94 -4.69
CA ASP A 51 6.98 11.06 -6.08
C ASP A 51 8.21 10.18 -6.35
N LYS A 52 9.18 10.15 -5.43
CA LYS A 52 10.34 9.25 -5.51
C LYS A 52 9.91 7.78 -5.52
N LEU A 53 9.00 7.39 -4.62
CA LEU A 53 8.48 6.03 -4.55
C LEU A 53 7.77 5.64 -5.87
N LEU A 54 6.95 6.53 -6.43
CA LEU A 54 6.28 6.29 -7.71
C LEU A 54 7.30 6.14 -8.85
N GLN A 55 8.38 6.90 -8.86
CA GLN A 55 9.46 6.74 -9.84
C GLN A 55 10.17 5.39 -9.69
N GLN A 56 10.42 4.94 -8.46
CA GLN A 56 11.02 3.62 -8.18
C GLN A 56 10.08 2.47 -8.59
N VAL A 57 8.77 2.60 -8.37
CA VAL A 57 7.80 1.61 -8.86
C VAL A 57 7.78 1.56 -10.38
N ARG A 58 7.96 2.70 -11.07
CA ARG A 58 8.03 2.77 -12.53
C ARG A 58 9.28 2.13 -13.13
N SER A 59 10.40 2.08 -12.39
CA SER A 59 11.64 1.43 -12.85
C SER A 59 11.60 -0.10 -12.74
N LEU A 60 10.64 -0.67 -12.02
CA LEU A 60 10.42 -2.12 -11.97
C LEU A 60 10.02 -2.67 -13.33
N LYS A 61 10.42 -3.92 -13.60
CA LYS A 61 9.94 -4.66 -14.79
C LYS A 61 8.40 -4.69 -14.79
N PRO A 62 7.74 -4.63 -15.97
CA PRO A 62 6.28 -4.52 -16.08
C PRO A 62 5.53 -5.53 -15.21
N ILE A 63 5.98 -6.78 -15.24
CA ILE A 63 5.40 -7.89 -14.46
C ILE A 63 5.35 -7.66 -12.95
N TYR A 64 6.29 -6.90 -12.40
CA TYR A 64 6.37 -6.58 -10.97
C TYR A 64 5.62 -5.30 -10.65
N ARG A 65 5.68 -4.31 -11.55
CA ARG A 65 4.89 -3.10 -11.45
C ARG A 65 3.39 -3.40 -11.45
N ASP A 66 2.94 -4.30 -12.32
CA ASP A 66 1.51 -4.64 -12.44
C ASP A 66 0.96 -5.26 -11.15
N VAL A 67 1.69 -6.20 -10.53
CA VAL A 67 1.24 -6.79 -9.25
C VAL A 67 1.26 -5.77 -8.10
N ILE A 68 2.17 -4.80 -8.11
CA ILE A 68 2.18 -3.70 -7.15
C ILE A 68 0.99 -2.76 -7.39
N GLN A 69 0.74 -2.39 -8.66
CA GLN A 69 -0.39 -1.54 -9.05
C GLN A 69 -1.72 -2.16 -8.61
N LEU A 70 -1.95 -3.42 -8.98
CA LEU A 70 -3.18 -4.12 -8.66
C LEU A 70 -3.36 -4.28 -7.15
N ARG A 71 -2.28 -4.57 -6.42
CA ARG A 71 -2.38 -4.80 -4.98
C ARG A 71 -2.53 -3.54 -4.14
N PHE A 72 -1.79 -2.47 -4.46
CA PHE A 72 -1.66 -1.30 -3.59
C PHE A 72 -2.43 -0.08 -4.07
N PHE A 73 -2.78 0.00 -5.36
CA PHE A 73 -3.54 1.12 -5.92
C PHE A 73 -4.98 0.74 -6.27
N GLN A 74 -5.20 -0.51 -6.69
CA GLN A 74 -6.54 -1.04 -6.97
C GLN A 74 -7.07 -1.95 -5.86
N GLU A 75 -6.25 -2.20 -4.82
CA GLU A 75 -6.60 -2.99 -3.63
C GLU A 75 -7.15 -4.41 -3.90
N LEU A 76 -6.78 -5.01 -5.02
CA LEU A 76 -7.28 -6.33 -5.39
C LEU A 76 -6.73 -7.44 -4.49
N SER A 77 -7.57 -8.43 -4.22
CA SER A 77 -7.16 -9.67 -3.58
C SER A 77 -6.25 -10.49 -4.50
N HIS A 78 -5.49 -11.42 -3.94
CA HIS A 78 -4.65 -12.31 -4.74
C HIS A 78 -5.47 -13.13 -5.75
N LYS A 79 -6.74 -13.44 -5.43
CA LYS A 79 -7.67 -14.17 -6.32
C LYS A 79 -8.07 -13.31 -7.51
N GLU A 80 -8.47 -12.05 -7.28
CA GLU A 80 -8.82 -11.12 -8.35
C GLU A 80 -7.62 -10.81 -9.25
N MET A 81 -6.45 -10.61 -8.65
CA MET A 81 -5.20 -10.45 -9.41
C MET A 81 -4.88 -11.67 -10.28
N ALA A 82 -5.11 -12.88 -9.77
CA ALA A 82 -4.88 -14.12 -10.51
C ALA A 82 -5.81 -14.20 -11.73
N THR A 83 -7.09 -13.90 -11.55
CA THR A 83 -8.07 -13.82 -12.65
C THR A 83 -7.69 -12.74 -13.66
N GLN A 84 -7.36 -11.53 -13.21
CA GLN A 84 -7.07 -10.39 -14.10
C GLN A 84 -5.77 -10.57 -14.89
N LEU A 85 -4.75 -11.22 -14.31
CA LEU A 85 -3.47 -11.46 -14.96
C LEU A 85 -3.40 -12.79 -15.72
N GLY A 86 -4.43 -13.64 -15.63
CA GLY A 86 -4.40 -14.99 -16.19
C GLY A 86 -3.32 -15.89 -15.57
N LEU A 87 -3.07 -15.74 -14.26
CA LEU A 87 -2.01 -16.46 -13.54
C LEU A 87 -2.60 -17.34 -12.44
N SER A 88 -1.82 -18.33 -11.99
CA SER A 88 -2.16 -19.05 -10.75
C SER A 88 -1.96 -18.17 -9.52
N LEU A 89 -2.73 -18.46 -8.45
CA LEU A 89 -2.56 -17.81 -7.14
C LEU A 89 -1.12 -17.87 -6.62
N SER A 90 -0.44 -19.00 -6.81
CA SER A 90 0.97 -19.17 -6.42
C SER A 90 1.89 -18.23 -7.20
N ASN A 91 1.68 -18.09 -8.50
CA ASN A 91 2.45 -17.15 -9.33
C ASN A 91 2.24 -15.69 -8.88
N VAL A 92 1.00 -15.31 -8.56
CA VAL A 92 0.71 -13.97 -8.03
C VAL A 92 1.46 -13.72 -6.73
N LYS A 93 1.40 -14.65 -5.77
CA LYS A 93 2.11 -14.52 -4.49
C LYS A 93 3.63 -14.40 -4.68
N VAL A 94 4.22 -15.24 -5.53
CA VAL A 94 5.67 -15.21 -5.81
C VAL A 94 6.08 -13.91 -6.50
N ARG A 95 5.31 -13.46 -7.50
CA ARG A 95 5.57 -12.18 -8.19
C ARG A 95 5.46 -10.99 -7.25
N LEU A 96 4.45 -10.98 -6.37
CA LEU A 96 4.27 -9.91 -5.39
C LEU A 96 5.40 -9.88 -4.37
N LEU A 97 5.84 -11.05 -3.88
CA LEU A 97 6.99 -11.15 -2.99
C LEU A 97 8.27 -10.61 -3.65
N ARG A 98 8.55 -11.03 -4.89
CA ARG A 98 9.72 -10.54 -5.64
C ARG A 98 9.64 -9.05 -5.93
N ALA A 99 8.45 -8.54 -6.29
CA ALA A 99 8.24 -7.12 -6.53
C ALA A 99 8.54 -6.29 -5.28
N LYS A 100 8.08 -6.73 -4.10
CA LYS A 100 8.40 -6.09 -2.82
C LYS A 100 9.90 -6.09 -2.52
N LYS A 101 10.57 -7.23 -2.74
CA LYS A 101 12.01 -7.36 -2.51
C LYS A 101 12.80 -6.41 -3.42
N LEU A 102 12.51 -6.41 -4.72
CA LEU A 102 13.16 -5.53 -5.69
C LEU A 102 12.91 -4.05 -5.37
N LEU A 103 11.69 -3.70 -4.96
CA LEU A 103 11.36 -2.34 -4.56
C LEU A 103 12.14 -1.92 -3.30
N ALA A 104 12.25 -2.82 -2.31
CA ALA A 104 13.04 -2.57 -1.10
C ALA A 104 14.54 -2.40 -1.42
N GLU A 105 15.09 -3.23 -2.31
CA GLU A 105 16.48 -3.09 -2.79
C GLU A 105 16.67 -1.71 -3.45
N ILE A 106 15.79 -1.29 -4.35
CA ILE A 106 15.87 0.03 -5.02
C ILE A 106 15.75 1.21 -4.03
N ILE A 107 15.00 1.03 -2.94
CA ILE A 107 14.86 2.05 -1.89
C ILE A 107 16.11 2.10 -1.02
N ASN A 108 16.72 0.96 -0.73
CA ASN A 108 17.84 0.83 0.21
C ASN A 108 19.23 0.99 -0.45
N ASP A 109 19.35 0.85 -1.77
CA ASP A 109 20.60 1.07 -2.54
C ASP A 109 20.92 2.57 -2.73
N LYS A 110 20.41 3.45 -1.85
CA LYS A 110 20.67 4.90 -1.86
C LYS A 110 21.04 5.43 -0.50
#